data_AF-A0A4S4DG40-F1
#
_entry.id   AF-A0A4S4DG40-F1
#
_cell.length_a   1.000
_cell.length_b   1.000
_cell.length_c   1.000
_cell.angle_alpha   90.00
_cell.angle_beta   90.00
_cell.angle_gamma   90.00
#
_symmetry.space_group_name_H-M   'P 1'
#
loop_
_entity.id
_entity.type
_entity.pdbx_description
1 polymer ?
#
loop_
_entity_poly.entity_id
_entity_poly.type
_entity_poly.pdbx_seq_one_letter_code
_entity_poly.pdbx_strand_id
1 'polypeptide(L)'
;MAEEKHHHQLWCGVEEVTTYGETTNAYGSRGSKYSESTDASYTRQTCQQKFLSFQVDNLEFLREMRINPIKVAKALVEVFAEMIFVHGFVHGDPHPGNILVAPEGPNGFCLVLLDHGIYKQLDEEFRLDYCQLWKALILQDSNKIQQLAERFGVGKYSRYLPLIFTGRTTESKSALGRGMSAEEKKNLKQELKSLKIEDLSSFMESLPSDFLMILRTDGILRSLLSKLGAPQRVRLLTYAKYALYGLSPKLNPETDLGAKVFSSRFMANMSYLQLRLVLEVLEFLSWIEEVKHSFVQRFKQILISAGYLVRNLLTLSALTP
;
A
#
# COMPACT_ATOMS: atom_id res chain seq x y z
N MET A 1 20.52 22.76 1.59
CA MET A 1 21.33 22.25 2.73
C MET A 1 20.54 21.87 3.98
N ALA A 2 19.23 22.19 4.14
CA ALA A 2 18.43 21.74 5.30
C ALA A 2 17.48 20.55 5.01
N GLU A 3 17.21 20.22 3.75
CA GLU A 3 16.31 19.09 3.38
C GLU A 3 17.02 17.74 3.18
N GLU A 4 18.35 17.72 3.18
CA GLU A 4 19.17 16.54 2.82
C GLU A 4 19.23 15.44 3.90
N LYS A 5 18.81 15.72 5.14
CA LYS A 5 18.78 14.72 6.22
C LYS A 5 17.47 13.94 6.34
N HIS A 6 16.40 14.34 5.63
CA HIS A 6 15.07 13.79 5.87
C HIS A 6 14.80 12.38 5.32
N HIS A 7 15.61 11.89 4.37
CA HIS A 7 15.38 10.56 3.77
C HIS A 7 16.24 9.44 4.38
N HIS A 8 17.35 9.75 5.03
CA HIS A 8 18.18 8.76 5.75
C HIS A 8 17.85 8.66 7.25
N GLN A 9 16.91 9.46 7.78
CA GLN A 9 16.53 9.51 9.20
C GLN A 9 15.08 9.04 9.49
N LEU A 10 14.54 8.13 8.68
CA LEU A 10 13.32 7.39 9.05
C LEU A 10 13.61 6.15 9.92
N TRP A 11 14.89 5.90 10.18
CA TRP A 11 15.40 4.74 10.90
C TRP A 11 16.25 5.22 12.08
N CYS A 12 15.73 5.09 13.30
CA CYS A 12 16.59 4.86 14.46
C CYS A 12 16.57 3.35 14.69
N GLY A 13 17.54 2.65 14.09
CA GLY A 13 17.86 1.30 14.52
C GLY A 13 18.44 1.39 15.93
N VAL A 14 17.92 0.59 16.85
CA VAL A 14 18.75 0.10 17.95
C VAL A 14 19.84 -0.72 17.25
N GLU A 15 21.11 -0.35 17.45
CA GLU A 15 22.25 -1.06 16.87
C GLU A 15 22.24 -2.53 17.31
N GLU A 16 21.68 -3.40 16.47
CA GLU A 16 22.22 -4.74 16.27
C GLU A 16 22.75 -4.82 14.85
N VAL A 17 24.02 -4.45 14.72
CA VAL A 17 24.83 -4.65 13.53
C VAL A 17 24.83 -6.14 13.18
N THR A 18 24.10 -6.52 12.13
CA THR A 18 24.46 -7.69 11.33
C THR A 18 24.66 -7.25 9.89
N THR A 19 25.90 -6.88 9.60
CA THR A 19 26.46 -6.84 8.25
C THR A 19 26.14 -8.14 7.51
N TYR A 20 25.26 -8.07 6.51
CA TYR A 20 25.14 -9.09 5.47
C TYR A 20 25.71 -8.52 4.17
N GLY A 21 26.82 -9.09 3.69
CA GLY A 21 27.05 -9.16 2.24
C GLY A 21 28.37 -8.66 1.64
N GLU A 22 29.52 -8.67 2.32
CA GLU A 22 30.82 -8.73 1.61
C GLU A 22 31.79 -9.64 2.38
N THR A 23 31.77 -10.93 2.09
CA THR A 23 32.93 -11.83 2.28
C THR A 23 32.74 -13.08 1.43
N THR A 24 33.00 -12.96 0.14
CA THR A 24 33.50 -14.09 -0.64
C THR A 24 34.95 -13.80 -1.00
N ASN A 25 35.82 -14.77 -0.68
CA ASN A 25 37.24 -14.88 -0.99
C ASN A 25 38.24 -14.20 -0.05
N ALA A 26 38.72 -14.97 0.94
CA ALA A 26 40.16 -15.24 1.12
C ALA A 26 40.38 -16.30 2.21
N TYR A 27 40.64 -17.54 1.79
CA TYR A 27 41.39 -18.51 2.60
C TYR A 27 42.82 -18.00 2.80
N GLY A 28 43.32 -17.97 4.04
CA GLY A 28 44.70 -17.56 4.31
C GLY A 28 45.10 -17.49 5.79
N SER A 29 45.10 -18.65 6.46
CA SER A 29 46.05 -19.10 7.50
C SER A 29 46.79 -18.11 8.43
N ARG A 30 46.61 -18.36 9.74
CA ARG A 30 47.40 -18.05 10.97
C ARG A 30 46.51 -17.27 11.95
N GLY A 31 46.20 -17.71 13.17
CA GLY A 31 46.84 -18.62 14.11
C GLY A 31 46.82 -17.93 15.48
N SER A 32 46.53 -18.68 16.54
CA SER A 32 46.75 -18.37 17.96
C SER A 32 45.67 -17.59 18.76
N LYS A 33 45.00 -18.40 19.62
CA LYS A 33 44.69 -18.20 21.06
C LYS A 33 43.53 -17.28 21.45
N TYR A 34 42.52 -17.85 22.11
CA TYR A 34 42.09 -17.63 23.52
C TYR A 34 40.71 -18.29 23.70
N SER A 35 40.70 -19.55 24.17
CA SER A 35 40.19 -20.02 25.47
C SER A 35 38.65 -19.97 25.63
N GLU A 36 38.04 -21.15 25.56
CA GLU A 36 36.72 -21.44 26.11
C GLU A 36 36.69 -21.16 27.61
N SER A 37 35.67 -20.43 28.05
CA SER A 37 35.10 -20.58 29.39
C SER A 37 33.64 -20.18 29.35
N THR A 38 32.78 -21.18 29.46
CA THR A 38 31.44 -21.16 30.04
C THR A 38 31.18 -19.97 30.96
N ASP A 39 30.21 -19.13 30.59
CA ASP A 39 29.33 -18.48 31.56
C ASP A 39 28.01 -18.08 30.86
N ALA A 40 27.05 -19.01 30.89
CA ALA A 40 25.69 -18.83 30.39
C ALA A 40 24.81 -18.01 31.37
N SER A 41 25.41 -16.99 32.01
CA SER A 41 24.84 -16.36 33.21
C SER A 41 25.09 -14.86 33.35
N TYR A 42 25.39 -14.13 32.28
CA TYR A 42 25.35 -12.66 32.21
C TYR A 42 25.06 -12.34 30.74
N THR A 43 23.89 -11.86 30.29
CA THR A 43 23.30 -10.56 30.59
C THR A 43 21.82 -10.58 30.18
N ARG A 44 20.96 -11.30 30.92
CA ARG A 44 19.51 -10.98 30.98
C ARG A 44 19.27 -9.84 31.99
N GLN A 45 20.16 -8.85 31.95
CA GLN A 45 20.16 -7.72 32.85
C GLN A 45 19.56 -6.54 32.10
N THR A 46 18.23 -6.48 32.15
CA THR A 46 17.50 -5.23 32.32
C THR A 46 17.95 -4.07 31.41
N CYS A 47 17.72 -4.18 30.10
CA CYS A 47 17.65 -2.99 29.24
C CYS A 47 16.30 -2.28 29.50
N GLN A 48 16.05 -1.91 30.76
CA GLN A 48 15.04 -0.93 31.16
C GLN A 48 15.62 0.49 31.03
N GLN A 49 16.33 0.76 29.93
CA GLN A 49 16.40 2.13 29.47
C GLN A 49 15.08 2.35 28.74
N LYS A 50 14.12 2.87 29.50
CA LYS A 50 12.73 3.10 29.12
C LYS A 50 12.69 4.15 28.00
N PHE A 51 13.09 3.78 26.79
CA PHE A 51 12.61 4.45 25.59
C PHE A 51 11.10 4.30 25.65
N LEU A 52 10.38 5.42 25.69
CA LEU A 52 8.94 5.44 25.83
C LEU A 52 8.32 5.01 24.48
N SER A 53 8.55 3.77 24.07
CA SER A 53 8.10 3.21 22.81
C SER A 53 7.04 2.16 23.07
N PHE A 54 5.91 2.25 22.37
CA PHE A 54 4.79 1.31 22.48
C PHE A 54 4.40 0.77 21.12
N GLN A 55 3.69 -0.36 21.12
CA GLN A 55 3.17 -0.98 19.90
C GLN A 55 2.39 0.03 19.06
N VAL A 56 2.56 -0.06 17.75
CA VAL A 56 2.03 0.90 16.78
C VAL A 56 0.52 1.09 16.84
N ASP A 57 -0.22 0.07 17.27
CA ASP A 57 -1.68 0.11 17.39
C ASP A 57 -2.20 0.52 18.79
N ASN A 58 -1.31 0.98 19.69
CA ASN A 58 -1.71 1.55 20.97
C ASN A 58 -2.21 3.00 20.82
N LEU A 59 -3.51 3.15 20.55
CA LEU A 59 -4.16 4.45 20.37
C LEU A 59 -4.16 5.34 21.62
N GLU A 60 -4.16 4.73 22.82
CA GLU A 60 -4.14 5.47 24.08
C GLU A 60 -2.80 6.19 24.24
N PHE A 61 -1.70 5.48 24.03
CA PHE A 61 -0.35 6.03 24.02
C PHE A 61 -0.19 7.14 22.98
N LEU A 62 -0.65 6.93 21.75
CA LEU A 62 -0.57 7.95 20.70
C LEU A 62 -1.33 9.23 21.11
N ARG A 63 -2.48 9.09 21.76
CA ARG A 63 -3.26 10.22 22.27
C ARG A 63 -2.54 10.95 23.41
N GLU A 64 -1.97 10.23 24.38
CA GLU A 64 -1.20 10.79 25.49
C GLU A 64 0.01 11.60 25.00
N MET A 65 0.73 11.06 24.02
CA MET A 65 1.88 11.71 23.41
C MET A 65 1.53 12.75 22.33
N ARG A 66 0.23 13.00 22.08
CA ARG A 66 -0.28 13.91 21.03
C ARG A 66 0.23 13.58 19.63
N ILE A 67 0.50 12.30 19.36
CA ILE A 67 0.92 11.80 18.06
C ILE A 67 -0.34 11.48 17.24
N ASN A 68 -0.40 12.00 16.01
CA ASN A 68 -1.54 11.75 15.13
C ASN A 68 -1.46 10.31 14.55
N PRO A 69 -2.45 9.42 14.83
CA PRO A 69 -2.45 8.05 14.33
C PRO A 69 -2.41 7.94 12.80
N ILE A 70 -3.00 8.90 12.09
CA ILE A 70 -2.98 8.94 10.62
C ILE A 70 -1.57 9.25 10.09
N LYS A 71 -0.79 10.08 10.80
CA LYS A 71 0.62 10.33 10.44
C LYS A 71 1.47 9.07 10.65
N VAL A 72 1.24 8.35 11.76
CA VAL A 72 1.90 7.06 12.03
C VAL A 72 1.54 6.05 10.93
N ALA A 73 0.26 5.93 10.60
CA ALA A 73 -0.23 5.06 9.53
C ALA A 73 0.43 5.39 8.19
N LYS A 74 0.55 6.67 7.85
CA LYS A 74 1.22 7.13 6.63
C LYS A 74 2.70 6.74 6.64
N ALA A 75 3.44 7.05 7.71
CA ALA A 75 4.85 6.68 7.82
C ALA A 75 5.04 5.16 7.73
N LEU A 76 4.14 4.39 8.34
CA LEU A 76 4.18 2.93 8.30
C LEU A 76 4.05 2.42 6.86
N VAL A 77 3.04 2.89 6.12
CA VAL A 77 2.90 2.47 4.72
C VAL A 77 4.04 2.96 3.84
N GLU A 78 4.60 4.14 4.10
CA GLU A 78 5.76 4.66 3.36
C GLU A 78 6.98 3.76 3.55
N VAL A 79 7.28 3.34 4.79
CA VAL A 79 8.38 2.41 5.08
C VAL A 79 8.20 1.08 4.36
N PHE A 80 7.03 0.44 4.48
CA PHE A 80 6.77 -0.83 3.81
C PHE A 80 6.75 -0.71 2.28
N ALA A 81 6.21 0.38 1.75
CA ALA A 81 6.25 0.64 0.32
C ALA A 81 7.69 0.82 -0.18
N GLU A 82 8.53 1.53 0.56
CA GLU A 82 9.92 1.72 0.17
C GLU A 82 10.69 0.39 0.13
N MET A 83 10.55 -0.44 1.17
CA MET A 83 11.15 -1.79 1.21
C MET A 83 10.77 -2.61 -0.03
N ILE A 84 9.48 -2.64 -0.37
CA ILE A 84 8.95 -3.47 -1.46
C ILE A 84 9.31 -2.90 -2.83
N PHE A 85 8.98 -1.63 -3.11
CA PHE A 85 9.02 -1.07 -4.46
C PHE A 85 10.40 -0.53 -4.85
N VAL A 86 11.17 0.00 -3.89
CA VAL A 86 12.45 0.65 -4.16
C VAL A 86 13.59 -0.33 -3.95
N HIS A 87 13.64 -0.95 -2.78
CA HIS A 87 14.77 -1.80 -2.40
C HIS A 87 14.60 -3.25 -2.84
N GLY A 88 13.36 -3.74 -2.93
CA GLY A 88 13.09 -5.11 -3.34
C GLY A 88 13.27 -6.13 -2.23
N PHE A 89 12.92 -5.79 -1.00
CA PHE A 89 12.82 -6.75 0.08
C PHE A 89 11.50 -6.58 0.83
N VAL A 90 10.99 -7.69 1.35
CA VAL A 90 9.71 -7.72 2.04
C VAL A 90 9.95 -8.31 3.42
N HIS A 91 9.50 -7.59 4.43
CA HIS A 91 9.47 -8.10 5.81
C HIS A 91 8.31 -9.09 5.94
N GLY A 92 8.64 -10.34 6.28
CA GLY A 92 7.71 -11.47 6.30
C GLY A 92 6.77 -11.53 7.50
N ASP A 93 7.03 -10.74 8.56
CA ASP A 93 6.16 -10.71 9.73
C ASP A 93 6.02 -9.30 10.36
N PRO A 94 5.32 -8.38 9.68
CA PRO A 94 5.08 -7.02 10.18
C PRO A 94 3.99 -6.97 11.25
N HIS A 95 4.01 -7.90 12.20
CA HIS A 95 3.02 -7.96 13.26
C HIS A 95 3.10 -6.68 14.12
N PRO A 96 1.99 -6.12 14.62
CA PRO A 96 2.00 -4.93 15.47
C PRO A 96 3.00 -4.98 16.65
N GLY A 97 3.29 -6.19 17.16
CA GLY A 97 4.28 -6.41 18.22
C GLY A 97 5.72 -6.09 17.81
N ASN A 98 6.02 -6.18 16.52
CA ASN A 98 7.34 -5.89 15.93
C ASN A 98 7.46 -4.44 15.45
N ILE A 99 6.46 -3.59 15.69
CA ILE A 99 6.45 -2.21 15.21
C ILE A 99 6.12 -1.33 16.40
N LEU A 100 7.10 -0.56 16.85
CA LEU A 100 6.92 0.40 17.93
C LEU A 100 6.90 1.83 17.41
N VAL A 101 6.25 2.71 18.16
CA VAL A 101 6.28 4.16 17.97
C VAL A 101 7.00 4.77 19.17
N ALA A 102 8.09 5.47 18.90
CA ALA A 102 8.77 6.32 19.87
C ALA A 102 8.34 7.79 19.64
N PRO A 103 8.14 8.60 20.69
CA PRO A 103 7.75 10.01 20.58
C PRO A 103 8.90 10.90 20.15
N GLU A 104 10.13 10.38 20.22
CA GLU A 104 11.35 11.06 19.81
C GLU A 104 11.54 10.89 18.31
N GLY A 105 11.64 12.00 17.57
CA GLY A 105 11.93 11.95 16.15
C GLY A 105 11.70 13.30 15.44
N PRO A 106 12.29 13.47 14.24
CA PRO A 106 12.24 14.73 13.51
C PRO A 106 10.82 15.18 13.14
N ASN A 107 9.87 14.23 13.07
CA ASN A 107 8.46 14.48 12.74
C ASN A 107 7.52 14.42 13.97
N GLY A 108 8.08 14.45 15.18
CA GLY A 108 7.35 14.27 16.44
C GLY A 108 7.07 12.81 16.81
N PHE A 109 7.63 11.86 16.07
CA PHE A 109 7.72 10.44 16.40
C PHE A 109 8.77 9.75 15.51
N CYS A 110 9.16 8.53 15.88
CA CYS A 110 9.95 7.60 15.08
C CYS A 110 9.26 6.22 15.08
N LEU A 111 9.35 5.51 13.96
CA LEU A 111 9.00 4.10 13.90
C LEU A 111 10.23 3.26 14.25
N VAL A 112 10.03 2.23 15.05
CA VAL A 112 11.06 1.24 15.37
C VAL A 112 10.53 -0.10 14.89
N LEU A 113 11.19 -0.66 13.86
CA LEU A 113 10.94 -2.04 13.46
C LEU A 113 11.81 -2.94 14.33
N LEU A 114 11.19 -3.96 14.89
CA LEU A 114 11.84 -5.05 15.61
C LEU A 114 11.76 -6.32 14.76
N ASP A 115 12.46 -7.36 15.21
CA ASP A 115 12.42 -8.70 14.63
C ASP A 115 12.71 -8.69 13.12
N HIS A 116 13.99 -8.57 12.82
CA HIS A 116 14.51 -8.65 11.48
C HIS A 116 14.73 -10.10 11.00
N GLY A 117 14.15 -11.10 11.67
CA GLY A 117 14.43 -12.52 11.43
C GLY A 117 13.85 -13.07 10.12
N ILE A 118 12.80 -12.44 9.56
CA ILE A 118 12.12 -12.91 8.35
C ILE A 118 12.08 -11.80 7.31
N TYR A 119 13.04 -11.84 6.39
CA TYR A 119 13.03 -11.10 5.15
C TYR A 119 13.14 -12.03 3.96
N LYS A 120 12.54 -11.64 2.85
CA LYS A 120 12.90 -12.20 1.55
C LYS A 120 13.16 -11.10 0.54
N GLN A 121 14.21 -11.33 -0.23
CA GLN A 121 14.63 -10.50 -1.33
C GLN A 121 13.80 -10.86 -2.56
N LEU A 122 13.33 -9.83 -3.25
CA LEU A 122 12.63 -9.94 -4.52
C LEU A 122 13.65 -9.84 -5.64
N ASP A 123 13.50 -10.68 -6.66
CA ASP A 123 14.24 -10.52 -7.89
C ASP A 123 13.95 -9.15 -8.51
N GLU A 124 14.98 -8.51 -9.08
CA GLU A 124 14.87 -7.16 -9.63
C GLU A 124 13.80 -7.09 -10.74
N GLU A 125 13.73 -8.11 -11.61
CA GLU A 125 12.71 -8.22 -12.65
C GLU A 125 11.30 -8.29 -12.04
N PHE A 126 11.11 -9.15 -11.04
CA PHE A 126 9.84 -9.29 -10.35
C PHE A 126 9.43 -7.96 -9.70
N ARG A 127 10.35 -7.26 -9.03
CA ARG A 127 10.07 -5.97 -8.40
C ARG A 127 9.65 -4.92 -9.42
N LEU A 128 10.35 -4.84 -10.55
CA LEU A 128 10.03 -3.89 -11.61
C LEU A 128 8.64 -4.18 -12.21
N ASP A 129 8.33 -5.44 -12.45
CA ASP A 129 7.01 -5.85 -12.93
C ASP A 129 5.92 -5.54 -11.91
N TYR A 130 6.21 -5.72 -10.62
CA TYR A 130 5.28 -5.37 -9.54
C TYR A 130 5.04 -3.85 -9.48
N CYS A 131 6.07 -3.04 -9.70
CA CYS A 131 5.91 -1.59 -9.82
C CYS A 131 5.07 -1.21 -11.05
N GLN A 132 5.29 -1.86 -12.20
CA GLN A 132 4.47 -1.66 -13.39
C GLN A 132 3.02 -2.08 -13.16
N LEU A 133 2.79 -3.16 -12.40
CA LEU A 133 1.46 -3.63 -12.05
C LEU A 133 0.73 -2.58 -11.23
N TRP A 134 1.37 -2.01 -10.20
CA TRP A 134 0.76 -0.94 -9.41
C TRP A 134 0.45 0.30 -10.25
N LYS A 135 1.33 0.70 -11.17
CA LYS A 135 1.04 1.78 -12.12
C LYS A 135 -0.21 1.47 -12.96
N ALA A 136 -0.30 0.26 -13.51
CA ALA A 136 -1.44 -0.18 -14.33
C ALA A 136 -2.74 -0.28 -13.52
N LEU A 137 -2.68 -0.80 -12.30
CA LEU A 137 -3.82 -0.91 -11.38
C LEU A 137 -4.41 0.45 -11.04
N ILE A 138 -3.56 1.46 -10.82
CA ILE A 138 -3.99 2.82 -10.47
C ILE A 138 -4.63 3.51 -11.69
N LEU A 139 -4.02 3.35 -12.87
CA LEU A 139 -4.51 3.88 -14.14
C LEU A 139 -5.68 3.09 -14.75
N GLN A 140 -6.07 1.95 -14.16
CA GLN A 140 -7.06 1.02 -14.70
C GLN A 140 -6.72 0.52 -16.13
N ASP A 141 -5.42 0.34 -16.43
CA ASP A 141 -4.97 -0.18 -17.72
C ASP A 141 -5.14 -1.70 -17.77
N SER A 142 -6.32 -2.15 -18.21
CA SER A 142 -6.69 -3.57 -18.27
C SER A 142 -5.76 -4.39 -19.16
N ASN A 143 -5.28 -3.82 -20.27
CA ASN A 143 -4.35 -4.49 -21.18
C ASN A 143 -3.01 -4.73 -20.50
N LYS A 144 -2.47 -3.71 -19.82
CA LYS A 144 -1.21 -3.83 -19.09
C LYS A 144 -1.32 -4.76 -17.89
N ILE A 145 -2.46 -4.75 -17.19
CA ILE A 145 -2.76 -5.71 -16.11
C ILE A 145 -2.75 -7.14 -16.65
N GLN A 146 -3.39 -7.41 -17.80
CA GLN A 146 -3.39 -8.73 -18.43
C GLN A 146 -1.97 -9.21 -18.77
N GLN A 147 -1.19 -8.35 -19.44
CA GLN A 147 0.20 -8.67 -19.81
C GLN A 147 1.07 -9.00 -18.60
N LEU A 148 0.95 -8.22 -17.52
CA LEU A 148 1.71 -8.47 -16.30
C LEU A 148 1.21 -9.70 -15.56
N ALA A 149 -0.11 -9.94 -15.53
CA ALA A 149 -0.67 -11.16 -14.96
C ALA A 149 -0.14 -12.40 -15.66
N GLU A 150 0.00 -12.39 -16.98
CA GLU A 150 0.62 -13.47 -17.74
C GLU A 150 2.08 -13.69 -17.36
N ARG A 151 2.87 -12.63 -17.20
CA ARG A 151 4.27 -12.72 -16.73
C ARG A 151 4.39 -13.29 -15.33
N PHE A 152 3.42 -13.01 -14.46
CA PHE A 152 3.34 -13.59 -13.12
C PHE A 152 2.74 -15.01 -13.09
N GLY A 153 2.38 -15.60 -14.24
CA GLY A 153 1.76 -16.92 -14.30
C GLY A 153 0.28 -16.96 -13.90
N VAL A 154 -0.36 -15.80 -13.67
CA VAL A 154 -1.75 -15.68 -13.23
C VAL A 154 -2.66 -15.03 -14.28
N GLY A 155 -2.29 -15.12 -15.57
CA GLY A 155 -2.99 -14.47 -16.68
C GLY A 155 -4.50 -14.79 -16.76
N LYS A 156 -4.90 -16.04 -16.47
CA LYS A 156 -6.31 -16.47 -16.40
C LYS A 156 -7.12 -15.68 -15.35
N TYR A 157 -6.44 -15.16 -14.33
CA TYR A 157 -7.03 -14.52 -13.15
C TYR A 157 -6.76 -13.02 -13.08
N SER A 158 -6.26 -12.42 -14.17
CA SER A 158 -5.91 -10.99 -14.26
C SER A 158 -7.03 -10.05 -13.78
N ARG A 159 -8.29 -10.40 -14.09
CA ARG A 159 -9.51 -9.66 -13.72
C ARG A 159 -9.68 -9.51 -12.20
N TYR A 160 -9.09 -10.41 -11.40
CA TYR A 160 -9.17 -10.35 -9.94
C TYR A 160 -8.05 -9.52 -9.31
N LEU A 161 -6.96 -9.21 -10.03
CA LEU A 161 -5.85 -8.42 -9.47
C LEU A 161 -6.29 -7.02 -9.02
N PRO A 162 -7.09 -6.24 -9.79
CA PRO A 162 -7.62 -4.97 -9.32
C PRO A 162 -8.40 -5.10 -8.01
N LEU A 163 -9.22 -6.15 -7.88
CA LEU A 163 -10.00 -6.41 -6.68
C LEU A 163 -9.12 -6.72 -5.48
N ILE A 164 -8.14 -7.62 -5.63
CA ILE A 164 -7.27 -8.09 -4.56
C ILE A 164 -6.43 -6.95 -3.97
N PHE A 165 -5.84 -6.12 -4.85
CA PHE A 165 -4.90 -5.07 -4.44
C PHE A 165 -5.59 -3.76 -4.09
N THR A 166 -6.53 -3.34 -4.94
CA THR A 166 -7.13 -2.00 -4.83
C THR A 166 -8.53 -2.00 -4.25
N GLY A 167 -9.18 -3.16 -4.14
CA GLY A 167 -10.56 -3.27 -3.62
C GLY A 167 -11.63 -2.76 -4.57
N ARG A 168 -11.30 -2.57 -5.86
CA ARG A 168 -12.24 -2.15 -6.91
C ARG A 168 -12.18 -3.11 -8.11
N THR A 169 -13.28 -3.20 -8.85
CA THR A 169 -13.34 -3.94 -10.11
C THR A 169 -12.71 -3.14 -11.25
N THR A 170 -12.35 -3.81 -12.36
CA THR A 170 -11.84 -3.15 -13.57
C THR A 170 -12.84 -2.15 -14.16
N GLU A 171 -14.13 -2.41 -14.00
CA GLU A 171 -15.22 -1.55 -14.51
C GLU A 171 -15.64 -0.46 -13.51
N SER A 172 -14.99 -0.38 -12.35
CA SER A 172 -15.39 0.55 -11.31
C SER A 172 -15.07 1.98 -11.72
N LYS A 173 -16.12 2.78 -11.92
CA LYS A 173 -16.03 4.24 -12.13
C LYS A 173 -15.71 5.01 -10.85
N SER A 174 -15.68 4.34 -9.70
CA SER A 174 -15.49 4.99 -8.41
C SER A 174 -14.07 5.53 -8.23
N ALA A 175 -13.98 6.66 -7.52
CA ALA A 175 -12.73 7.28 -7.09
C ALA A 175 -11.81 6.27 -6.37
N LEU A 176 -10.49 6.38 -6.57
CA LEU A 176 -9.53 5.47 -5.98
C LEU A 176 -9.60 5.51 -4.44
N GLY A 177 -9.82 4.34 -3.83
CA GLY A 177 -9.95 4.21 -2.37
C GLY A 177 -11.33 4.58 -1.83
N ARG A 178 -12.30 4.92 -2.68
CA ARG A 178 -13.72 4.92 -2.33
C ARG A 178 -14.22 3.47 -2.31
N GLY A 179 -15.07 3.14 -1.34
CA GLY A 179 -15.68 1.81 -1.26
C GLY A 179 -16.59 1.53 -2.46
N MET A 180 -16.77 0.25 -2.78
CA MET A 180 -17.71 -0.21 -3.80
C MET A 180 -19.14 0.17 -3.44
N SER A 181 -19.96 0.47 -4.46
CA SER A 181 -21.40 0.67 -4.26
C SER A 181 -22.07 -0.63 -3.79
N ALA A 182 -23.25 -0.51 -3.15
CA ALA A 182 -24.00 -1.68 -2.71
C ALA A 182 -24.36 -2.63 -3.87
N GLU A 183 -24.68 -2.06 -5.04
CA GLU A 183 -25.01 -2.82 -6.24
C GLU A 183 -23.77 -3.51 -6.83
N GLU A 184 -22.65 -2.79 -6.93
CA GLU A 184 -21.38 -3.37 -7.40
C GLU A 184 -20.93 -4.51 -6.47
N LYS A 185 -21.05 -4.33 -5.15
CA LYS A 185 -20.75 -5.36 -4.16
C LYS A 185 -21.67 -6.58 -4.29
N LYS A 186 -22.95 -6.38 -4.59
CA LYS A 186 -23.92 -7.45 -4.81
C LYS A 186 -23.59 -8.26 -6.06
N ASN A 187 -23.30 -7.57 -7.17
CA ASN A 187 -22.92 -8.20 -8.44
C ASN A 187 -21.61 -8.98 -8.30
N LEU A 188 -20.60 -8.38 -7.65
CA LEU A 188 -19.36 -9.06 -7.32
C LEU A 188 -19.60 -10.32 -6.49
N LYS A 189 -20.46 -10.24 -5.45
CA LYS A 189 -20.78 -11.40 -4.61
C LYS A 189 -21.45 -12.52 -5.40
N GLN A 190 -22.27 -12.20 -6.40
CA GLN A 190 -22.89 -13.20 -7.28
C GLN A 190 -21.85 -13.83 -8.21
N GLU A 191 -20.96 -13.02 -8.80
CA GLU A 191 -19.85 -13.50 -9.64
C GLU A 191 -18.90 -14.41 -8.84
N LEU A 192 -18.48 -14.01 -7.65
CA LEU A 192 -17.60 -14.81 -6.79
C LEU A 192 -18.24 -16.11 -6.29
N LYS A 193 -19.57 -16.18 -6.19
CA LYS A 193 -20.27 -17.44 -5.88
C LYS A 193 -20.24 -18.44 -7.03
N SER A 194 -20.07 -17.95 -8.25
CA SER A 194 -19.96 -18.80 -9.44
C SER A 194 -18.55 -19.35 -9.64
N LEU A 195 -17.55 -18.80 -8.95
CA LEU A 195 -16.20 -19.34 -8.91
C LEU A 195 -16.19 -20.67 -8.16
N LYS A 196 -15.64 -21.69 -8.80
CA LYS A 196 -15.49 -23.00 -8.19
C LYS A 196 -14.30 -23.01 -7.23
N ILE A 197 -14.32 -23.93 -6.26
CA ILE A 197 -13.21 -24.11 -5.31
C ILE A 197 -11.93 -24.51 -6.08
N GLU A 198 -12.09 -25.31 -7.13
CA GLU A 198 -10.98 -25.71 -8.01
C GLU A 198 -10.32 -24.51 -8.70
N ASP A 199 -11.09 -23.49 -9.08
CA ASP A 199 -10.55 -22.27 -9.68
C ASP A 199 -9.74 -21.44 -8.67
N LEU A 200 -10.16 -21.43 -7.40
CA LEU A 200 -9.44 -20.75 -6.32
C LEU A 200 -8.14 -21.49 -5.97
N SER A 201 -8.17 -22.81 -5.87
CA SER A 201 -6.96 -23.62 -5.64
C SER A 201 -5.95 -23.42 -6.76
N SER A 202 -6.41 -23.50 -8.02
CA SER A 202 -5.55 -23.27 -9.18
C SER A 202 -4.98 -21.84 -9.21
N PHE A 203 -5.76 -20.83 -8.80
CA PHE A 203 -5.26 -19.47 -8.66
C PHE A 203 -4.13 -19.39 -7.62
N MET A 204 -4.35 -19.95 -6.42
CA MET A 204 -3.37 -19.93 -5.34
C MET A 204 -2.08 -20.69 -5.69
N GLU A 205 -2.20 -21.82 -6.40
CA GLU A 205 -1.07 -22.60 -6.91
C GLU A 205 -0.28 -21.86 -8.01
N SER A 206 -0.97 -21.05 -8.82
CA SER A 206 -0.33 -20.26 -9.89
C SER A 206 0.40 -19.01 -9.40
N LEU A 207 0.12 -18.53 -8.18
CA LEU A 207 0.71 -17.31 -7.66
C LEU A 207 2.19 -17.52 -7.30
N PRO A 208 3.10 -16.62 -7.74
CA PRO A 208 4.48 -16.65 -7.31
C PRO A 208 4.60 -16.57 -5.79
N SER A 209 5.58 -17.27 -5.21
CA SER A 209 5.79 -17.25 -3.76
C SER A 209 6.05 -15.82 -3.21
N ASP A 210 6.66 -14.95 -4.03
CA ASP A 210 6.83 -13.52 -3.72
C ASP A 210 5.51 -12.77 -3.57
N PHE A 211 4.53 -13.07 -4.43
CA PHE A 211 3.18 -12.50 -4.32
C PHE A 211 2.54 -12.86 -2.99
N LEU A 212 2.62 -14.13 -2.59
CA LEU A 212 1.99 -14.59 -1.35
C LEU A 212 2.57 -13.87 -0.13
N MET A 213 3.88 -13.64 -0.12
CA MET A 213 4.52 -12.93 0.97
C MET A 213 4.14 -11.44 0.99
N ILE A 214 4.12 -10.79 -0.17
CA ILE A 214 3.65 -9.40 -0.29
C ILE A 214 2.18 -9.28 0.14
N LEU A 215 1.33 -10.21 -0.28
CA LEU A 215 -0.10 -10.22 0.08
C LEU A 215 -0.32 -10.41 1.59
N ARG A 216 0.50 -11.25 2.25
CA ARG A 216 0.49 -11.41 3.71
C ARG A 216 0.86 -10.10 4.40
N THR A 217 2.01 -9.51 4.05
CA THR A 217 2.50 -8.25 4.60
C THR A 217 1.48 -7.13 4.39
N ASP A 218 0.91 -7.02 3.18
CA ASP A 218 -0.10 -6.05 2.83
C ASP A 218 -1.45 -6.27 3.55
N GLY A 219 -1.82 -7.52 3.83
CA GLY A 219 -3.00 -7.87 4.63
C GLY A 219 -2.88 -7.39 6.07
N ILE A 220 -1.73 -7.64 6.72
CA ILE A 220 -1.45 -7.16 8.07
C ILE A 220 -1.41 -5.63 8.10
N LEU A 221 -0.74 -5.02 7.12
CA LEU A 221 -0.67 -3.57 6.99
C LEU A 221 -2.06 -2.95 6.83
N ARG A 222 -2.95 -3.53 6.01
CA ARG A 222 -4.36 -3.08 5.89
C ARG A 222 -5.07 -3.06 7.25
N SER A 223 -4.91 -4.13 8.03
CA SER A 223 -5.50 -4.23 9.37
C SER A 223 -4.97 -3.14 10.30
N LEU A 224 -3.65 -2.94 10.33
CA LEU A 224 -3.00 -1.89 11.13
C LEU A 224 -3.48 -0.48 10.74
N LEU A 225 -3.49 -0.17 9.45
CA LEU A 225 -3.95 1.13 8.95
C LEU A 225 -5.41 1.38 9.31
N SER A 226 -6.25 0.34 9.25
CA SER A 226 -7.65 0.42 9.68
C SER A 226 -7.79 0.70 11.17
N LYS A 227 -6.98 0.06 12.03
CA LYS A 227 -6.95 0.33 13.48
C LYS A 227 -6.52 1.77 13.78
N LEU A 228 -5.58 2.32 12.98
CA LEU A 228 -5.13 3.71 13.08
C LEU A 228 -6.11 4.73 12.46
N GLY A 229 -7.24 4.29 11.91
CA GLY A 229 -8.24 5.15 11.30
C GLY A 229 -7.82 5.77 9.96
N ALA A 230 -6.77 5.24 9.32
CA ALA A 230 -6.31 5.75 8.04
C ALA A 230 -7.18 5.21 6.89
N PRO A 231 -7.64 6.08 5.97
CA PRO A 231 -8.44 5.63 4.84
C PRO A 231 -7.60 4.84 3.83
N GLN A 232 -8.22 3.89 3.15
CA GLN A 232 -7.58 3.04 2.14
C GLN A 232 -6.81 3.84 1.07
N ARG A 233 -7.31 5.03 0.71
CA ARG A 233 -6.68 5.95 -0.25
C ARG A 233 -5.24 6.30 0.13
N VAL A 234 -4.91 6.44 1.42
CA VAL A 234 -3.54 6.73 1.90
C VAL A 234 -2.58 5.64 1.44
N ARG A 235 -2.97 4.36 1.60
CA ARG A 235 -2.15 3.23 1.18
C ARG A 235 -1.98 3.17 -0.34
N LEU A 236 -3.09 3.26 -1.07
CA LEU A 236 -3.07 3.15 -2.54
C LEU A 236 -2.23 4.25 -3.18
N LEU A 237 -2.36 5.50 -2.72
CA LEU A 237 -1.55 6.61 -3.23
C LEU A 237 -0.08 6.49 -2.84
N THR A 238 0.22 5.96 -1.65
CA THR A 238 1.60 5.72 -1.22
C THR A 238 2.24 4.66 -2.09
N TYR A 239 1.57 3.52 -2.30
CA TYR A 239 2.09 2.48 -3.19
C TYR A 239 2.25 2.97 -4.62
N ALA A 240 1.32 3.77 -5.14
CA ALA A 240 1.46 4.40 -6.45
C ALA A 240 2.72 5.27 -6.55
N LYS A 241 2.97 6.08 -5.50
CA LYS A 241 4.16 6.94 -5.41
C LYS A 241 5.45 6.11 -5.43
N TYR A 242 5.55 5.11 -4.55
CA TYR A 242 6.76 4.30 -4.42
C TYR A 242 6.96 3.34 -5.59
N ALA A 243 5.89 2.86 -6.23
CA ALA A 243 6.00 2.12 -7.49
C ALA A 243 6.64 2.98 -8.60
N LEU A 244 6.25 4.26 -8.72
CA LEU A 244 6.89 5.17 -9.67
C LEU A 244 8.36 5.46 -9.32
N TYR A 245 8.68 5.57 -8.03
CA TYR A 245 10.07 5.69 -7.58
C TYR A 245 10.88 4.42 -7.90
N GLY A 246 10.30 3.24 -7.68
CA GLY A 246 10.90 1.96 -7.99
C GLY A 246 11.15 1.70 -9.48
N LEU A 247 10.37 2.36 -10.36
CA LEU A 247 10.57 2.36 -11.82
C LEU A 247 11.62 3.38 -12.27
N SER A 248 12.02 4.31 -11.41
CA SER A 248 13.03 5.30 -11.75
C SER A 248 14.42 4.65 -11.71
N PRO A 249 15.35 5.06 -12.58
CA PRO A 249 16.69 4.47 -12.59
C PRO A 249 17.36 4.56 -11.21
N LYS A 250 17.83 3.42 -10.69
CA LYS A 250 18.68 3.36 -9.50
C LYS A 250 20.02 4.01 -9.85
N LEU A 251 20.19 5.26 -9.46
CA LEU A 251 21.45 5.98 -9.58
C LEU A 251 22.21 5.87 -8.25
N ASN A 252 23.49 5.55 -8.33
CA ASN A 252 24.37 5.42 -7.19
C ASN A 252 24.83 6.81 -6.75
N PRO A 253 24.47 7.28 -5.54
CA PRO A 253 24.79 8.64 -5.11
C PRO A 253 26.29 8.92 -4.99
N GLU A 254 27.12 7.88 -4.86
CA GLU A 254 28.59 8.02 -4.76
C GLU A 254 29.31 8.06 -6.12
N THR A 255 28.75 7.42 -7.15
CA THR A 255 29.39 7.33 -8.47
C THR A 255 28.71 8.17 -9.54
N ASP A 256 27.40 8.41 -9.40
CA ASP A 256 26.62 9.20 -10.35
C ASP A 256 26.64 10.68 -9.97
N LEU A 257 26.86 11.51 -10.99
CA LEU A 257 26.85 12.97 -10.85
C LEU A 257 25.57 13.42 -10.13
N GLY A 258 25.69 14.22 -9.05
CA GLY A 258 24.56 14.64 -8.22
C GLY A 258 23.40 15.27 -9.02
N ALA A 259 23.70 15.93 -10.14
CA ALA A 259 22.70 16.44 -11.09
C ALA A 259 21.83 15.33 -11.73
N LYS A 260 22.40 14.16 -12.03
CA LYS A 260 21.66 13.00 -12.54
C LYS A 260 20.74 12.43 -11.46
N VAL A 261 21.24 12.23 -10.24
CA VAL A 261 20.44 11.76 -9.10
C VAL A 261 19.27 12.70 -8.83
N PHE A 262 19.54 14.01 -8.81
CA PHE A 262 18.53 15.04 -8.68
C PHE A 262 17.50 14.99 -9.82
N SER A 263 17.94 14.90 -11.07
CA SER A 263 17.04 14.84 -12.23
C SER A 263 16.15 13.60 -12.23
N SER A 264 16.67 12.43 -11.82
CA SER A 264 15.88 11.18 -11.72
C SER A 264 14.79 11.31 -10.66
N ARG A 265 15.15 11.79 -9.46
CA ARG A 265 14.19 12.06 -8.38
C ARG A 265 13.15 13.11 -8.78
N PHE A 266 13.58 14.17 -9.47
CA PHE A 266 12.68 15.19 -10.00
C PHE A 266 11.70 14.61 -11.01
N MET A 267 12.16 13.79 -11.95
CA MET A 267 11.30 13.12 -12.94
C MET A 267 10.31 12.15 -12.27
N ALA A 268 10.74 11.43 -11.24
CA ALA A 268 9.88 10.53 -10.47
C ALA A 268 8.77 11.32 -9.74
N ASN A 269 9.13 12.45 -9.13
CA ASN A 269 8.18 13.36 -8.49
C ASN A 269 7.20 13.97 -9.49
N MET A 270 7.69 14.39 -10.66
CA MET A 270 6.84 14.91 -11.75
C MET A 270 5.89 13.84 -12.28
N SER A 271 6.36 12.60 -12.44
CA SER A 271 5.51 11.47 -12.86
C SER A 271 4.42 11.18 -11.82
N TYR A 272 4.75 11.25 -10.53
CA TYR A 272 3.76 11.10 -9.47
C TYR A 272 2.77 12.27 -9.43
N LEU A 273 3.23 13.51 -9.65
CA LEU A 273 2.35 14.67 -9.73
C LEU A 273 1.39 14.57 -10.91
N GLN A 274 1.88 14.13 -12.07
CA GLN A 274 1.05 13.84 -13.25
C GLN A 274 0.02 12.75 -12.94
N LEU A 275 0.43 11.63 -12.35
CA LEU A 275 -0.49 10.56 -11.95
C LEU A 275 -1.57 11.08 -11.00
N ARG A 276 -1.17 11.90 -10.01
CA ARG A 276 -2.10 12.50 -9.06
C ARG A 276 -3.08 13.45 -9.75
N LEU A 277 -2.62 14.29 -10.67
CA LEU A 277 -3.49 15.16 -11.46
C LEU A 277 -4.50 14.34 -12.28
N VAL A 278 -4.06 13.26 -12.93
CA VAL A 278 -4.94 12.35 -13.67
C VAL A 278 -6.02 11.76 -12.74
N LEU A 279 -5.64 11.30 -11.54
CA LEU A 279 -6.60 10.79 -10.57
C LEU A 279 -7.62 11.85 -10.13
N GLU A 280 -7.18 13.06 -9.80
CA GLU A 280 -8.07 14.16 -9.41
C GLU A 280 -9.03 14.55 -10.57
N VAL A 281 -8.54 14.54 -11.82
CA VAL A 281 -9.39 14.77 -13.01
C VAL A 281 -10.41 13.64 -13.19
N LEU A 282 -10.01 12.38 -13.05
CA LEU A 282 -10.93 11.24 -13.14
C LEU A 282 -11.99 11.28 -12.04
N GLU A 283 -11.60 11.64 -10.82
CA GLU A 283 -12.52 11.84 -9.70
C GLU A 283 -13.52 12.97 -10.00
N PHE A 284 -13.05 14.08 -10.56
CA PHE A 284 -13.91 15.20 -10.98
C PHE A 284 -14.90 14.80 -12.09
N LEU A 285 -14.43 14.06 -13.10
CA LEU A 285 -15.29 13.55 -14.17
C LEU A 285 -16.35 12.57 -13.64
N SER A 286 -15.96 11.66 -12.74
CA SER A 286 -16.90 10.76 -12.06
C SER A 286 -17.95 11.55 -11.27
N TRP A 287 -17.55 12.61 -10.57
CA TRP A 287 -18.48 13.47 -9.84
C TRP A 287 -19.47 14.17 -10.78
N ILE A 288 -19.03 14.65 -11.94
CA ILE A 288 -19.91 15.24 -12.97
C ILE A 288 -20.95 14.21 -13.44
N GLU A 289 -20.55 12.96 -13.71
CA GLU A 289 -21.48 11.89 -14.10
C GLU A 289 -22.53 11.63 -13.00
N GLU A 290 -22.10 11.54 -11.73
CA GLU A 290 -23.00 11.36 -10.58
C GLU A 290 -24.02 12.50 -10.46
N VAL A 291 -23.57 13.76 -10.61
CA VAL A 291 -24.46 14.94 -10.57
C VAL A 291 -25.47 14.89 -11.70
N LYS A 292 -25.04 14.56 -12.93
CA LYS A 292 -25.93 14.44 -14.09
C LYS A 292 -26.97 13.35 -13.87
N HIS A 293 -26.56 12.18 -13.38
CA HIS A 293 -27.48 11.09 -13.06
C HIS A 293 -28.50 11.49 -11.97
N SER A 294 -28.04 12.14 -10.89
CA SER A 294 -28.92 12.62 -9.82
C SER A 294 -29.94 13.65 -10.33
N PHE A 295 -29.51 14.58 -11.18
CA PHE A 295 -30.40 15.57 -11.79
C PHE A 295 -31.46 14.91 -12.69
N VAL A 296 -31.07 13.97 -13.55
CA VAL A 296 -32.01 13.22 -14.40
C VAL A 296 -33.02 12.43 -13.57
N GLN A 297 -32.59 11.78 -12.49
CA GLN A 297 -33.49 11.02 -11.60
C GLN A 297 -34.48 11.92 -10.87
N ARG A 298 -34.02 13.07 -10.34
CA ARG A 298 -34.91 14.07 -9.73
C ARG A 298 -35.90 14.62 -10.74
N PHE A 299 -35.46 14.94 -11.96
CA PHE A 299 -36.34 15.42 -13.01
C PHE A 299 -37.40 14.38 -13.42
N LYS A 300 -37.02 13.10 -13.53
CA LYS A 300 -37.96 12.00 -13.73
C LYS A 300 -38.97 11.89 -12.60
N GLN A 301 -38.56 11.98 -11.33
CA GLN A 301 -39.49 11.96 -10.20
C GLN A 301 -40.46 13.13 -10.24
N ILE A 302 -40.00 14.33 -10.58
CA ILE A 302 -40.85 15.52 -10.75
C ILE A 302 -41.88 15.28 -11.86
N LEU A 303 -41.45 14.79 -13.03
CA LEU A 303 -42.37 14.45 -14.14
C LEU A 303 -43.40 13.40 -13.75
N ILE A 304 -42.98 12.35 -13.04
CA ILE A 304 -43.87 11.29 -12.57
C ILE A 304 -44.89 11.88 -11.58
N SER A 305 -44.45 12.68 -10.60
CA SER A 305 -45.34 13.32 -9.63
C SER A 305 -46.32 14.29 -10.28
N ALA A 306 -45.88 15.07 -11.27
CA ALA A 306 -46.74 15.94 -12.07
C ALA A 306 -47.78 15.12 -12.87
N GLY A 307 -47.38 13.99 -13.46
CA GLY A 307 -48.28 13.06 -14.14
C GLY A 307 -49.35 12.48 -13.22
N TYR A 308 -49.01 12.12 -11.99
CA TYR A 308 -49.97 11.68 -10.98
C TYR A 308 -50.95 12.78 -10.57
N LEU A 309 -50.48 14.03 -10.41
CA LEU A 309 -51.33 15.17 -10.08
C LEU A 309 -52.34 15.48 -11.21
N VAL A 310 -51.87 15.49 -12.45
CA VAL A 310 -52.74 15.70 -13.63
C VAL A 310 -53.77 14.58 -13.76
N ARG A 311 -53.38 13.32 -13.55
CA ARG A 311 -54.30 12.18 -13.59
C ARG A 311 -55.36 12.24 -12.49
N ASN A 312 -54.97 12.63 -11.27
CA ASN A 312 -55.89 12.81 -10.16
C ASN A 312 -56.88 13.97 -10.41
N LEU A 313 -56.41 15.08 -10.97
CA LEU A 313 -57.26 16.21 -11.36
C LEU A 313 -58.28 15.81 -12.44
N LEU A 314 -57.88 15.04 -13.44
CA LEU A 314 -58.77 14.54 -14.50
C LEU A 314 -59.82 13.55 -13.96
N THR A 315 -59.45 12.68 -13.02
CA THR A 315 -60.42 11.79 -12.37
C THR A 315 -61.41 12.53 -11.47
N LEU A 316 -60.98 13.62 -10.81
CA LEU A 316 -61.84 14.48 -10.01
C LEU A 316 -62.85 15.25 -10.89
N SER A 317 -62.43 15.72 -12.07
CA SER A 317 -63.34 16.38 -13.02
C SER A 317 -64.33 15.42 -13.70
N ALA A 318 -64.05 14.11 -13.73
CA ALA A 318 -64.95 13.11 -14.30
C ALA A 318 -66.01 12.58 -13.29
N LEU A 319 -65.90 12.97 -12.01
CA LEU A 319 -66.79 12.56 -10.91
C LEU A 319 -67.78 13.65 -10.47
N THR A 320 -67.79 14.81 -11.13
CA THR A 320 -68.79 15.86 -10.93
C THR A 320 -69.85 15.76 -12.04
N PRO A 321 -71.14 15.51 -11.72
CA PRO A 321 -72.22 15.31 -12.70
C PRO A 321 -72.59 16.58 -13.47
#